data_AF-A0A1F3TZN6-F1
#
_entry.id   AF-A0A1F3TZN6-F1
#
_cell.length_a   1.000
_cell.length_b   1.000
_cell.length_c   1.000
_cell.angle_alpha   90.00
_cell.angle_beta   90.00
_cell.angle_gamma   90.00
#
_symmetry.space_group_name_H-M   'P 1'
#
loop_
_entity.id
_entity.type
_entity.pdbx_description
1 polymer ?
#
loop_
_entity_poly.entity_id
_entity_poly.type
_entity_poly.pdbx_seq_one_letter_code
_entity_poly.pdbx_strand_id
1 'polypeptide(L)'
;MKSILAVFVLLFSVVTLAGLEADFETIKNWGRSQEATGTICEDIAQLRFMEKYPAPEYTVLTGISYSDKDRTLGELDVIVFNNSNHVAEIVAEVKCWKSPKSGLHKAHDQRKRFLKNVHSSKALKFTWLQDPKVKLTKTQFNKVQEFMSVAQSGTQKDGFDYELPYTLKELMQLRMDILKCQDSGACKKPE
;
A
#
# COMPACT_ATOMS: atom_id res chain seq x y z
N MET A 1 2.67 -37.11 53.10
CA MET A 1 1.50 -37.03 52.21
C MET A 1 1.66 -35.80 51.33
N LYS A 2 1.64 -36.01 50.02
CA LYS A 2 1.86 -35.02 48.96
C LYS A 2 0.54 -34.33 48.64
N SER A 3 0.52 -33.01 48.62
CA SER A 3 -0.48 -32.24 47.87
C SER A 3 0.19 -31.01 47.28
N ILE A 4 0.70 -31.18 46.05
CA ILE A 4 1.14 -30.08 45.20
C ILE A 4 -0.13 -29.54 44.56
N LEU A 5 -0.55 -28.34 44.95
CA LEU A 5 -1.66 -27.62 44.34
C LEU A 5 -1.16 -27.03 43.02
N ALA A 6 -1.42 -27.71 41.91
CA ALA A 6 -1.13 -27.22 40.58
C ALA A 6 -2.18 -26.17 40.18
N VAL A 7 -1.82 -24.90 40.25
CA VAL A 7 -2.61 -23.81 39.65
C VAL A 7 -2.34 -23.82 38.15
N PHE A 8 -3.31 -24.32 37.38
CA PHE A 8 -3.31 -24.23 35.92
C PHE A 8 -3.61 -22.79 35.51
N VAL A 9 -2.56 -22.04 35.16
CA VAL A 9 -2.70 -20.73 34.53
C VAL A 9 -3.01 -20.97 33.05
N LEU A 10 -4.30 -20.92 32.69
CA LEU A 10 -4.76 -20.81 31.30
C LEU A 10 -4.58 -19.35 30.84
N LEU A 11 -3.36 -19.01 30.40
CA LEU A 11 -3.15 -17.80 29.61
C LEU A 11 -3.74 -18.05 28.21
N PHE A 12 -4.94 -17.51 28.00
CA PHE A 12 -5.56 -17.46 26.69
C PHE A 12 -4.66 -16.69 25.72
N SER A 13 -4.22 -17.36 24.66
CA SER A 13 -3.50 -16.79 23.54
C SER A 13 -4.42 -15.89 22.71
N VAL A 14 -4.63 -14.65 23.14
CA VAL A 14 -5.37 -13.63 22.36
C VAL A 14 -4.35 -12.74 21.63
N VAL A 15 -3.76 -13.20 20.52
CA VAL A 15 -2.72 -12.38 19.85
C VAL A 15 -2.84 -12.31 18.32
N THR A 16 -3.87 -12.87 17.68
CA THR A 16 -3.92 -12.86 16.19
C THR A 16 -5.13 -12.16 15.57
N LEU A 17 -6.12 -11.72 16.36
CA LEU A 17 -7.30 -11.03 15.84
C LEU A 17 -7.22 -9.49 15.93
N ALA A 18 -6.25 -8.96 16.67
CA ALA A 18 -6.13 -7.51 16.88
C ALA A 18 -5.64 -6.76 15.62
N GLY A 19 -4.82 -7.39 14.77
CA GLY A 19 -4.21 -6.72 13.61
C GLY A 19 -5.22 -6.43 12.50
N LEU A 20 -5.83 -7.48 11.93
CA LEU A 20 -6.70 -7.35 10.76
C LEU A 20 -7.96 -6.51 11.06
N GLU A 21 -8.54 -6.68 12.25
CA GLU A 21 -9.71 -5.91 12.70
C GLU A 21 -9.35 -4.44 12.96
N ALA A 22 -8.21 -4.15 13.60
CA ALA A 22 -7.79 -2.76 13.81
C ALA A 22 -7.52 -2.06 12.46
N ASP A 23 -6.94 -2.78 11.51
CA ASP A 23 -6.72 -2.25 10.16
C ASP A 23 -8.02 -2.02 9.41
N PHE A 24 -8.97 -2.95 9.51
CA PHE A 24 -10.33 -2.75 9.02
C PHE A 24 -10.92 -1.45 9.59
N GLU A 25 -10.96 -1.32 10.91
CA GLU A 25 -11.51 -0.15 11.58
C GLU A 25 -10.84 1.16 11.14
N THR A 26 -9.53 1.10 10.85
CA THR A 26 -8.75 2.25 10.38
C THR A 26 -9.12 2.65 8.95
N ILE A 27 -9.21 1.69 8.02
CA ILE A 27 -9.33 1.98 6.59
C ILE A 27 -10.77 1.98 6.08
N LYS A 28 -11.73 1.41 6.83
CA LYS A 28 -13.11 1.23 6.38
C LYS A 28 -13.82 2.54 5.98
N ASN A 29 -13.36 3.68 6.50
CA ASN A 29 -13.94 5.00 6.22
C ASN A 29 -13.11 5.86 5.24
N TRP A 30 -12.06 5.31 4.63
CA TRP A 30 -11.27 6.05 3.63
C TRP A 30 -12.06 6.36 2.36
N GLY A 31 -13.14 5.62 2.09
CA GLY A 31 -13.97 5.85 0.90
C GLY A 31 -13.26 5.54 -0.40
N ARG A 32 -12.27 4.63 -0.39
CA ARG A 32 -11.59 4.18 -1.61
C ARG A 32 -12.34 2.99 -2.24
N SER A 33 -12.40 2.95 -3.57
CA SER A 33 -13.03 1.83 -4.29
C SER A 33 -12.18 0.56 -4.18
N GLN A 34 -12.79 -0.50 -3.66
CA GLN A 34 -12.18 -1.82 -3.52
C GLN A 34 -12.51 -2.76 -4.69
N GLU A 35 -13.06 -2.24 -5.79
CA GLU A 35 -13.38 -3.06 -6.98
C GLU A 35 -12.13 -3.74 -7.54
N ALA A 36 -11.05 -2.99 -7.73
CA ALA A 36 -9.77 -3.55 -8.10
C ALA A 36 -9.18 -4.37 -6.94
N THR A 37 -8.76 -5.60 -7.22
CA THR A 37 -8.25 -6.51 -6.18
C THR A 37 -6.98 -5.99 -5.50
N GLY A 38 -6.16 -5.22 -6.23
CA GLY A 38 -4.92 -4.66 -5.70
C GLY A 38 -5.11 -3.58 -4.63
N THR A 39 -6.25 -2.86 -4.65
CA THR A 39 -6.48 -1.69 -3.81
C THR A 39 -6.28 -1.99 -2.33
N ILE A 40 -6.80 -3.11 -1.83
CA ILE A 40 -6.68 -3.43 -0.41
C ILE A 40 -5.23 -3.55 0.06
N CYS A 41 -4.35 -3.99 -0.82
CA CYS A 41 -2.95 -4.16 -0.49
C CYS A 41 -2.20 -2.84 -0.53
N GLU A 42 -2.61 -1.93 -1.43
CA GLU A 42 -2.14 -0.55 -1.43
C GLU A 42 -2.58 0.19 -0.16
N ASP A 43 -3.81 -0.03 0.31
CA ASP A 43 -4.31 0.61 1.54
C ASP A 43 -3.56 0.13 2.79
N ILE A 44 -3.33 -1.19 2.91
CA ILE A 44 -2.50 -1.73 3.99
C ILE A 44 -1.05 -1.26 3.86
N ALA A 45 -0.49 -1.20 2.65
CA ALA A 45 0.84 -0.65 2.43
C ALA A 45 0.90 0.83 2.85
N GLN A 46 -0.10 1.64 2.49
CA GLN A 46 -0.20 3.04 2.89
C GLN A 46 -0.21 3.17 4.40
N LEU A 47 -1.03 2.38 5.11
CA LEU A 47 -1.09 2.40 6.56
C LEU A 47 0.28 2.11 7.21
N ARG A 48 0.96 1.05 6.76
CA ARG A 48 2.30 0.71 7.28
C ARG A 48 3.34 1.78 6.97
N PHE A 49 3.26 2.40 5.79
CA PHE A 49 4.18 3.46 5.41
C PHE A 49 3.88 4.75 6.17
N MET A 50 2.63 5.06 6.53
CA MET A 50 2.29 6.19 7.40
C MET A 50 2.83 6.02 8.82
N GLU A 51 2.86 4.78 9.33
CA GLU A 51 3.48 4.48 10.63
C GLU A 51 5.01 4.62 10.58
N LYS A 52 5.64 4.16 9.49
CA LYS A 52 7.09 4.23 9.30
C LYS A 52 7.59 5.63 8.94
N TYR A 53 6.77 6.41 8.23
CA TYR A 53 7.05 7.75 7.74
C TYR A 53 5.92 8.70 8.19
N PRO A 54 5.91 9.10 9.48
CA PRO A 54 4.82 9.87 10.05
C PRO A 54 4.80 11.32 9.57
N ALA A 55 3.62 11.93 9.66
CA ALA A 55 3.44 13.37 9.57
C ALA A 55 3.92 14.06 10.88
N PRO A 56 4.34 15.34 10.83
CA PRO A 56 4.31 16.24 9.67
C PRO A 56 5.53 16.13 8.74
N GLU A 57 6.51 15.28 9.04
CA GLU A 57 7.76 15.18 8.27
C GLU A 57 7.54 14.60 6.87
N TYR A 58 6.60 13.65 6.76
CA TYR A 58 6.31 12.96 5.51
C TYR A 58 4.83 13.03 5.13
N THR A 59 4.59 12.86 3.83
CA THR A 59 3.26 12.63 3.26
C THR A 59 3.28 11.32 2.49
N VAL A 60 2.38 10.40 2.84
CA VAL A 60 2.26 9.10 2.16
C VAL A 60 0.99 9.09 1.31
N LEU A 61 1.16 9.01 0.00
CA LEU A 61 0.08 8.99 -0.98
C LEU A 61 0.05 7.65 -1.72
N THR A 62 -1.14 7.28 -2.20
CA THR A 62 -1.34 6.14 -3.10
C THR A 62 -1.99 6.58 -4.40
N GLY A 63 -1.86 5.77 -5.45
CA GLY A 63 -2.60 5.95 -6.70
C GLY A 63 -2.26 7.27 -7.40
N ILE A 64 -0.97 7.52 -7.65
CA ILE A 64 -0.54 8.65 -8.48
C ILE A 64 -0.37 8.15 -9.92
N SER A 65 -1.28 8.57 -10.80
CA SER A 65 -1.14 8.31 -12.23
C SER A 65 -0.15 9.27 -12.88
N TYR A 66 0.58 8.78 -13.88
CA TYR A 66 1.45 9.61 -14.72
C TYR A 66 1.19 9.38 -16.21
N SER A 67 1.12 10.47 -16.95
CA SER A 67 0.77 10.49 -18.38
C SER A 67 1.71 11.39 -19.19
N ASP A 68 1.80 11.11 -20.48
CA ASP A 68 2.29 12.08 -21.46
C ASP A 68 1.10 12.77 -22.16
N LYS A 69 1.37 13.50 -23.25
CA LYS A 69 0.33 14.19 -24.02
C LYS A 69 -0.65 13.24 -24.71
N ASP A 70 -0.26 11.98 -24.91
CA ASP A 70 -0.98 11.04 -25.76
C ASP A 70 -1.76 10.01 -24.92
N ARG A 71 -1.25 9.62 -23.74
CA ARG A 71 -1.85 8.55 -22.93
C ARG A 71 -1.34 8.50 -21.48
N THR A 72 -2.06 7.75 -20.65
CA THR A 72 -1.56 7.25 -19.36
C THR A 72 -0.43 6.25 -19.57
N LEU A 73 0.67 6.43 -18.86
CA LEU A 73 1.87 5.59 -18.94
C LEU A 73 1.94 4.60 -17.78
N GLY A 74 1.38 4.94 -16.63
CA GLY A 74 1.27 4.07 -15.48
C GLY A 74 0.66 4.77 -14.26
N GLU A 75 0.61 4.02 -13.18
CA GLU A 75 0.20 4.44 -11.85
C GLU A 75 1.29 4.01 -10.86
N LEU A 76 1.47 4.80 -9.81
CA LEU A 76 2.39 4.52 -8.71
C LEU A 76 1.55 4.15 -7.48
N ASP A 77 1.85 2.99 -6.90
CA ASP A 77 1.01 2.37 -5.88
C ASP A 77 1.13 3.10 -4.52
N VAL A 78 2.36 3.29 -3.99
CA VAL A 78 2.64 4.06 -2.75
C VAL A 78 3.83 5.00 -2.96
N ILE A 79 3.71 6.24 -2.50
CA ILE A 79 4.74 7.27 -2.61
C ILE A 79 4.91 7.97 -1.26
N VAL A 80 6.16 8.07 -0.79
CA VAL A 80 6.53 8.85 0.40
C VAL A 80 7.21 10.13 -0.05
N PHE A 81 6.59 11.27 0.24
CA PHE A 81 7.19 12.59 0.06
C PHE A 81 7.79 13.08 1.36
N ASN A 82 8.99 13.64 1.29
CA ASN A 82 9.56 14.42 2.38
C ASN A 82 9.06 15.86 2.30
N ASN A 83 8.39 16.33 3.35
CA ASN A 83 7.72 17.62 3.35
C ASN A 83 8.69 18.81 3.45
N SER A 84 9.95 18.59 3.88
CA SER A 84 10.96 19.65 3.98
C SER A 84 11.51 20.08 2.62
N ASN A 85 11.62 19.15 1.66
CA ASN A 85 12.20 19.38 0.35
C ASN A 85 11.21 19.13 -0.81
N HIS A 86 9.99 18.69 -0.47
CA HIS A 86 8.89 18.38 -1.39
C HIS A 86 9.22 17.34 -2.47
N VAL A 87 10.19 16.45 -2.24
CA VAL A 87 10.53 15.37 -3.18
C VAL A 87 9.97 14.02 -2.72
N ALA A 88 9.63 13.17 -3.68
CA ALA A 88 9.36 11.77 -3.44
C ALA A 88 10.68 11.07 -3.10
N GLU A 89 10.81 10.58 -1.88
CA GLU A 89 11.98 9.82 -1.45
C GLU A 89 11.83 8.34 -1.77
N ILE A 90 10.61 7.83 -1.65
CA ILE A 90 10.30 6.41 -1.87
C ILE A 90 9.14 6.28 -2.85
N VAL A 91 9.30 5.37 -3.80
CA VAL A 91 8.21 4.84 -4.62
C VAL A 91 8.15 3.33 -4.40
N ALA A 92 7.06 2.85 -3.83
CA ALA A 92 6.84 1.44 -3.55
C ALA A 92 5.74 0.89 -4.45
N GLU A 93 6.06 -0.20 -5.14
CA GLU A 93 5.17 -0.92 -6.05
C GLU A 93 4.58 -2.12 -5.33
N VAL A 94 3.27 -2.14 -5.16
CA VAL A 94 2.55 -3.10 -4.32
C VAL A 94 1.92 -4.18 -5.18
N LYS A 95 2.12 -5.45 -4.79
CA LYS A 95 1.58 -6.60 -5.52
C LYS A 95 0.97 -7.60 -4.56
N CYS A 96 -0.35 -7.75 -4.66
CA CYS A 96 -1.04 -8.91 -4.11
C CYS A 96 -1.26 -9.94 -5.20
N TRP A 97 -0.45 -10.99 -5.18
CA TRP A 97 -0.38 -11.93 -6.31
C TRP A 97 -0.29 -13.37 -5.83
N LYS A 98 -1.06 -14.26 -6.48
CA LYS A 98 -1.01 -15.70 -6.20
C LYS A 98 0.37 -16.30 -6.47
N SER A 99 1.08 -15.76 -7.46
CA SER A 99 2.45 -16.16 -7.81
C SER A 99 3.43 -15.03 -7.47
N PRO A 100 4.16 -15.12 -6.35
CA PRO A 100 5.09 -14.07 -5.93
C PRO A 100 6.11 -13.72 -7.02
N LYS A 101 6.71 -14.72 -7.68
CA LYS A 101 7.67 -14.50 -8.78
C LYS A 101 7.09 -13.68 -9.93
N SER A 102 5.85 -13.96 -10.33
CA SER A 102 5.17 -13.18 -11.37
C SER A 102 4.85 -11.76 -10.89
N GLY A 103 4.45 -11.60 -9.62
CA GLY A 103 4.21 -10.30 -9.02
C GLY A 103 5.48 -9.45 -9.00
N LEU A 104 6.61 -10.02 -8.56
CA LEU A 104 7.89 -9.34 -8.50
C LEU A 104 8.37 -8.89 -9.89
N HIS A 105 8.22 -9.77 -10.89
CA HIS A 105 8.53 -9.41 -12.27
C HIS A 105 7.71 -8.20 -12.74
N LYS A 106 6.40 -8.16 -12.44
CA LYS A 106 5.53 -7.01 -12.75
C LYS A 106 5.95 -5.75 -12.01
N ALA A 107 6.37 -5.88 -10.75
CA ALA A 107 6.86 -4.72 -9.98
C ALA A 107 8.13 -4.13 -10.62
N HIS A 108 9.06 -4.98 -11.04
CA HIS A 108 10.27 -4.55 -11.75
C HIS A 108 9.96 -3.90 -13.10
N ASP A 109 9.01 -4.45 -13.87
CA ASP A 109 8.56 -3.85 -15.13
C ASP A 109 7.94 -2.46 -14.92
N GLN A 110 7.16 -2.28 -13.86
CA GLN A 110 6.62 -0.97 -13.50
C GLN A 110 7.73 0.02 -13.19
N ARG A 111 8.65 -0.34 -12.28
CA ARG A 111 9.81 0.47 -11.91
C ARG A 111 10.63 0.89 -13.15
N LYS A 112 10.95 -0.07 -14.02
CA LYS A 112 11.70 0.19 -15.26
C LYS A 112 10.96 1.16 -16.16
N ARG A 113 9.63 0.99 -16.33
CA ARG A 113 8.81 1.87 -17.15
C ARG A 113 8.73 3.28 -16.57
N PHE A 114 8.56 3.40 -15.26
CA PHE A 114 8.54 4.69 -14.58
C PHE A 114 9.86 5.43 -14.75
N LEU A 115 10.98 4.80 -14.40
CA LEU A 115 12.33 5.36 -14.51
C LEU A 115 12.64 5.83 -15.93
N LYS A 116 12.29 5.01 -16.94
CA LYS A 116 12.45 5.38 -18.35
C LYS A 116 11.75 6.69 -18.71
N ASN A 117 10.55 6.92 -18.18
CA ASN A 117 9.76 8.10 -18.53
C ASN A 117 10.16 9.32 -17.69
N VAL A 118 10.35 9.16 -16.38
CA VAL A 118 10.71 10.26 -15.49
C VAL A 118 12.09 10.84 -15.83
N HIS A 119 13.04 10.03 -16.31
CA HIS A 119 14.34 10.53 -16.77
C HIS A 119 14.39 10.97 -18.23
N SER A 120 13.30 10.82 -18.99
CA SER A 120 13.24 11.32 -20.37
C SER A 120 13.08 12.84 -20.42
N SER A 121 13.30 13.46 -21.58
CA SER A 121 12.98 14.88 -21.81
C SER A 121 11.49 15.16 -21.98
N LYS A 122 10.63 14.13 -22.04
CA LYS A 122 9.19 14.30 -22.25
C LYS A 122 8.56 15.04 -21.07
N ALA A 123 7.63 15.93 -21.38
CA ALA A 123 6.72 16.48 -20.39
C ALA A 123 5.83 15.36 -19.85
N LEU A 124 5.73 15.26 -18.52
CA LEU A 124 4.86 14.32 -17.83
C LEU A 124 3.90 15.08 -16.93
N LYS A 125 2.64 14.65 -16.93
CA LYS A 125 1.63 15.09 -15.98
C LYS A 125 1.47 14.01 -14.90
N PHE A 126 1.50 14.43 -13.64
CA PHE A 126 1.22 13.57 -12.49
C PHE A 126 -0.11 13.99 -11.88
N THR A 127 -1.00 13.02 -11.65
CA THR A 127 -2.34 13.27 -11.10
C THR A 127 -2.56 12.31 -9.94
N TRP A 128 -2.78 12.86 -8.74
CA TRP A 128 -3.25 12.08 -7.61
C TRP A 128 -4.72 11.73 -7.84
N LEU A 129 -5.06 10.45 -7.87
CA LEU A 129 -6.38 10.00 -8.29
C LEU A 129 -7.47 10.34 -7.25
N GLN A 130 -7.10 10.45 -5.97
CA GLN A 130 -8.00 10.74 -4.87
C GLN A 130 -8.29 12.24 -4.73
N ASP A 131 -7.35 13.12 -5.11
CA ASP A 131 -7.62 14.55 -5.28
C ASP A 131 -6.86 15.11 -6.50
N PRO A 132 -7.49 15.11 -7.69
CA PRO A 132 -6.89 15.62 -8.92
C PRO A 132 -6.56 17.12 -8.91
N LYS A 133 -7.01 17.87 -7.89
CA LYS A 133 -6.69 19.30 -7.75
C LYS A 133 -5.27 19.49 -7.23
N VAL A 134 -4.73 18.53 -6.48
CA VAL A 134 -3.35 18.55 -5.99
C VAL A 134 -2.38 18.55 -7.17
N LYS A 135 -1.46 19.52 -7.17
CA LYS A 135 -0.49 19.69 -8.24
C LYS A 135 0.79 18.95 -7.91
N LEU A 136 0.99 17.84 -8.61
CA LEU A 136 2.24 17.09 -8.58
C LEU A 136 3.04 17.38 -9.85
N THR A 137 4.35 17.51 -9.71
CA THR A 137 5.26 17.87 -10.79
C THR A 137 6.35 16.84 -10.95
N LYS A 138 6.84 16.69 -12.18
CA LYS A 138 7.89 15.74 -12.53
C LYS A 138 9.17 15.91 -11.69
N THR A 139 9.53 17.14 -11.31
CA THR A 139 10.74 17.43 -10.53
C THR A 139 10.72 16.78 -9.15
N GLN A 140 9.54 16.60 -8.55
CA GLN A 140 9.39 15.92 -7.27
C GLN A 140 9.80 14.45 -7.35
N PHE A 141 9.78 13.84 -8.54
CA PHE A 141 10.12 12.44 -8.77
C PHE A 141 11.49 12.21 -9.41
N ASN A 142 12.25 13.27 -9.72
CA ASN A 142 13.55 13.14 -10.37
C ASN A 142 14.66 12.63 -9.44
N LYS A 143 14.41 12.59 -8.12
CA LYS A 143 15.39 12.22 -7.08
C LYS A 143 14.85 11.14 -6.13
N VAL A 144 14.01 10.24 -6.64
CA VAL A 144 13.56 9.09 -5.83
C VAL A 144 14.79 8.31 -5.37
N GLN A 145 14.96 8.23 -4.06
CA GLN A 145 16.11 7.62 -3.41
C GLN A 145 15.96 6.10 -3.39
N GLU A 146 14.73 5.63 -3.18
CA GLU A 146 14.44 4.22 -3.02
C GLU A 146 13.22 3.79 -3.85
N PHE A 147 13.36 2.64 -4.50
CA PHE A 147 12.26 1.95 -5.14
C PHE A 147 12.09 0.58 -4.50
N MET A 148 10.92 0.35 -3.93
CA MET A 148 10.62 -0.88 -3.22
C MET A 148 9.58 -1.71 -3.97
N SER A 149 9.69 -3.02 -3.86
CA SER A 149 8.64 -3.97 -4.18
C SER A 149 8.00 -4.45 -2.88
N VAL A 150 6.67 -4.38 -2.81
CA VAL A 150 5.89 -4.72 -1.61
C VAL A 150 4.88 -5.81 -1.96
N ALA A 151 4.75 -6.83 -1.12
CA ALA A 151 3.74 -7.88 -1.33
C ALA A 151 3.26 -8.49 0.00
N GLN A 152 2.29 -9.41 -0.08
CA GLN A 152 1.75 -10.13 1.08
C GLN A 152 2.84 -10.86 1.88
N SER A 153 2.55 -11.24 3.13
CA SER A 153 3.45 -12.04 3.95
C SER A 153 3.92 -13.32 3.24
N GLY A 154 5.21 -13.65 3.43
CA GLY A 154 5.88 -14.82 2.90
C GLY A 154 6.48 -14.68 1.50
N THR A 155 6.57 -13.47 0.94
CA THR A 155 7.13 -13.17 -0.39
C THR A 155 8.55 -12.60 -0.40
N GLN A 156 9.13 -12.22 0.74
CA GLN A 156 10.49 -11.71 0.84
C GLN A 156 11.51 -12.77 0.38
N LYS A 157 11.23 -14.04 0.66
CA LYS A 157 12.01 -15.18 0.14
C LYS A 157 12.04 -15.24 -1.40
N ASP A 158 11.05 -14.65 -2.07
CA ASP A 158 10.97 -14.56 -3.51
C ASP A 158 11.65 -13.29 -4.07
N GLY A 159 12.14 -12.41 -3.19
CA GLY A 159 12.93 -11.22 -3.54
C GLY A 159 12.20 -9.88 -3.41
N PHE A 160 11.02 -9.83 -2.77
CA PHE A 160 10.37 -8.56 -2.44
C PHE A 160 11.13 -7.81 -1.34
N ASP A 161 11.15 -6.48 -1.40
CA ASP A 161 11.90 -5.65 -0.45
C ASP A 161 11.17 -5.50 0.90
N TYR A 162 9.83 -5.57 0.88
CA TYR A 162 8.99 -5.44 2.07
C TYR A 162 7.77 -6.36 2.02
N GLU A 163 7.39 -6.90 3.18
CA GLU A 163 6.17 -7.70 3.35
C GLU A 163 5.10 -6.96 4.13
N LEU A 164 3.87 -7.02 3.63
CA LEU A 164 2.69 -6.71 4.42
C LEU A 164 2.51 -7.78 5.51
N PRO A 165 1.92 -7.42 6.67
CA PRO A 165 1.81 -8.33 7.81
C PRO A 165 0.82 -9.50 7.59
N TYR A 166 0.11 -9.52 6.46
CA TYR A 166 -0.98 -10.44 6.19
C TYR A 166 -0.70 -11.32 4.98
N THR A 167 -1.20 -12.54 5.03
CA THR A 167 -1.24 -13.43 3.87
C THR A 167 -2.19 -12.89 2.80
N LEU A 168 -2.04 -13.39 1.56
CA LEU A 168 -2.97 -13.03 0.48
C LEU A 168 -4.42 -13.35 0.85
N LYS A 169 -4.67 -14.45 1.57
CA LYS A 169 -6.02 -14.85 1.98
C LYS A 169 -6.64 -13.83 2.93
N GLU A 170 -5.89 -13.36 3.92
CA GLU A 170 -6.36 -12.36 4.90
C GLU A 170 -6.61 -11.00 4.24
N LEU A 171 -5.73 -10.57 3.32
CA LEU A 171 -5.94 -9.34 2.55
C LEU A 171 -7.21 -9.41 1.69
N MET A 172 -7.49 -10.56 1.08
CA MET A 172 -8.73 -10.76 0.32
C MET A 172 -9.97 -10.80 1.23
N GLN A 173 -9.84 -11.36 2.44
CA GLN A 173 -10.92 -11.33 3.42
C GLN A 173 -11.24 -9.89 3.83
N LEU A 174 -10.21 -9.11 4.18
CA LEU A 174 -10.36 -7.71 4.54
C LEU A 174 -11.02 -6.88 3.44
N ARG A 175 -10.61 -7.10 2.17
CA ARG A 175 -11.25 -6.48 1.00
C ARG A 175 -12.76 -6.78 0.95
N MET A 176 -13.13 -8.05 1.15
CA MET A 176 -14.52 -8.47 1.14
C MET A 176 -15.33 -7.82 2.26
N ASP A 177 -14.73 -7.64 3.43
CA ASP A 177 -15.40 -7.03 4.58
C ASP A 177 -15.63 -5.52 4.35
N ILE A 178 -14.67 -4.82 3.75
CA ILE A 178 -14.86 -3.41 3.34
C ILE A 178 -15.96 -3.30 2.27
N LEU A 179 -15.94 -4.15 1.24
CA LEU A 179 -16.96 -4.13 0.19
C LEU A 179 -18.36 -4.34 0.75
N LYS A 180 -18.54 -5.30 1.68
CA LYS A 180 -19.83 -5.52 2.36
C LYS A 180 -20.24 -4.34 3.24
N CYS A 181 -19.28 -3.75 3.95
CA CYS A 181 -19.55 -2.57 4.78
C CYS A 181 -19.97 -1.36 3.93
N GLN A 182 -19.34 -1.16 2.76
CA GLN A 182 -19.72 -0.15 1.79
C GLN A 182 -21.10 -0.45 1.20
N ASP A 183 -21.36 -1.68 0.77
CA ASP A 183 -22.65 -2.10 0.18
C ASP A 183 -23.83 -1.86 1.14
N SER A 184 -23.66 -2.26 2.40
CA SER A 184 -24.65 -2.05 3.47
C SER A 184 -24.81 -0.58 3.93
N GLY A 185 -23.94 0.32 3.49
CA GLY A 185 -23.95 1.74 3.90
C GLY A 185 -23.36 2.01 5.28
N ALA A 186 -22.74 1.02 5.92
CA ALA A 186 -22.06 1.17 7.21
C ALA A 186 -20.68 1.85 7.10
N CYS A 187 -20.11 1.90 5.90
CA CYS A 187 -18.81 2.50 5.60
C CYS A 187 -18.90 3.56 4.49
N LYS A 188 -17.94 4.50 4.48
CA LYS A 188 -17.84 5.52 3.43
C LYS A 188 -17.70 4.85 2.04
N LYS A 189 -18.61 5.20 1.13
CA LYS A 189 -18.54 4.77 -0.28
C LYS A 189 -17.54 5.61 -1.08
N PRO A 190 -16.99 5.08 -2.18
CA PRO A 190 -16.26 5.88 -3.15
C PRO A 190 -17.12 7.03 -3.69
N GLU A 191 -16.52 8.22 -3.80
CA GLU A 191 -17.11 9.41 -4.43
C GLU A 191 -16.88 9.42 -5.95
#